data_AF-A0A8C3NEY9-F1
#
_entry.id   AF-A0A8C3NEY9-F1
#
_cell.length_a   1.000
_cell.length_b   1.000
_cell.length_c   1.000
_cell.angle_alpha   90.00
_cell.angle_beta   90.00
_cell.angle_gamma   90.00
#
_symmetry.space_group_name_H-M   'P 1'
#
loop_
_entity.id
_entity.type
_entity.pdbx_description
1 polymer ?
#
loop_
_entity_poly.entity_id
_entity_poly.type
_entity_poly.pdbx_seq_one_letter_code
_entity_poly.pdbx_strand_id
1 'polypeptide(L)'
;MPSLLAEEAGPRPAWPGGSAGRAQRPSAAQPRLTQAAPPLLKARPDQLLPPPVRWPRSFSMSDRLPYKVADISLADWGRKAIEIAENEMPGLMKMREMYSASKPLKGARIAGCLHMTVQTAVLIETLIVLGAEVQWSSCNIFSTQDHAAAAIAKAGIPVFAWKGETDEEYLWCIEQTLYFKDGQPLNMILDDGGDLTNLVHTKYPQLLKGIRGISEETTTGVHNLYKMKANGTLKVPAINVNDSVTKSKFDNLYGCRESLIDGIKRATDVMIAGKVAVVAGYGDVGKGCAQALRSFGARVIITEIDPINALQAAMEGYEVTTMEEACKEGNIFVTTTGCTDIVQGRHFEQMKDDAIVCNIGHFDVEVDAKWLNDNAVEAVNIKPQVDRYTLRNGRHIILLAEGRLVNLGCAMGHPSFVMSNSFTNQVLAQIELWTHSDRYAVGVHFLPKKLDEAVAAAHLDKLSVKLTKLSDKQAKYLGLSRDGPFKPDHYRY
;
A
#
# COMPACT_ATOMS: atom_id res chain seq x y z
N MET A 1 56.19 5.47 -41.90
CA MET A 1 57.10 6.59 -41.59
C MET A 1 56.41 7.50 -40.58
N PRO A 2 57.16 8.02 -39.60
CA PRO A 2 57.20 7.47 -38.22
C PRO A 2 56.90 8.61 -37.19
N SER A 3 57.03 8.53 -35.86
CA SER A 3 58.16 8.03 -35.07
C SER A 3 58.01 8.15 -33.53
N LEU A 4 58.49 7.09 -32.85
CA LEU A 4 59.43 7.04 -31.70
C LEU A 4 58.96 7.53 -30.31
N LEU A 5 59.20 6.81 -29.19
CA LEU A 5 60.46 6.22 -28.64
C LEU A 5 60.16 4.89 -27.88
N ALA A 6 60.86 3.75 -28.08
CA ALA A 6 62.19 3.27 -27.61
C ALA A 6 62.31 3.12 -26.06
N GLU A 7 62.21 1.92 -25.46
CA GLU A 7 63.14 0.76 -25.31
C GLU A 7 64.15 0.88 -24.15
N GLU A 8 64.13 -0.08 -23.20
CA GLU A 8 65.26 -0.99 -22.89
C GLU A 8 64.87 -2.06 -21.85
N ALA A 9 65.49 -3.25 -21.97
CA ALA A 9 65.17 -4.47 -21.22
C ALA A 9 66.42 -5.16 -20.66
N GLY A 10 66.26 -5.80 -19.49
CA GLY A 10 67.02 -7.00 -19.04
C GLY A 10 67.68 -6.89 -17.65
N PRO A 11 68.03 -8.01 -16.97
CA PRO A 11 67.55 -9.39 -17.08
C PRO A 11 67.16 -10.06 -15.72
N ARG A 12 66.56 -11.26 -15.81
CA ARG A 12 66.16 -12.16 -14.71
C ARG A 12 67.37 -12.77 -13.96
N PRO A 13 67.13 -13.35 -12.77
CA PRO A 13 67.63 -14.71 -12.55
C PRO A 13 66.62 -15.68 -11.92
N ALA A 14 67.01 -16.94 -11.98
CA ALA A 14 66.22 -18.16 -11.86
C ALA A 14 66.13 -18.76 -10.45
N TRP A 15 65.21 -19.70 -10.31
CA TRP A 15 65.05 -20.65 -9.19
C TRP A 15 66.19 -21.67 -9.11
N PRO A 16 66.46 -22.21 -7.92
CA PRO A 16 66.21 -23.64 -7.64
C PRO A 16 65.44 -23.80 -6.30
N GLY A 17 64.58 -24.77 -6.03
CA GLY A 17 64.61 -26.19 -6.33
C GLY A 17 64.94 -26.97 -5.04
N GLY A 18 63.98 -27.74 -4.48
CA GLY A 18 64.28 -28.93 -3.66
C GLY A 18 63.84 -28.98 -2.19
N SER A 19 62.72 -29.68 -1.97
CA SER A 19 62.22 -30.41 -0.78
C SER A 19 63.16 -30.78 0.39
N ALA A 20 62.65 -30.67 1.62
CA ALA A 20 62.43 -31.77 2.60
C ALA A 20 62.10 -31.22 4.00
N GLY A 21 61.17 -31.84 4.74
CA GLY A 21 61.09 -31.66 6.20
C GLY A 21 59.69 -31.62 6.79
N ARG A 22 59.18 -32.79 7.20
CA ARG A 22 58.19 -32.92 8.29
C ARG A 22 58.74 -32.24 9.54
N ALA A 23 57.98 -31.33 10.17
CA ALA A 23 58.14 -31.04 11.60
C ALA A 23 56.86 -30.43 12.20
N GLN A 24 56.57 -30.91 13.40
CA GLN A 24 55.45 -30.65 14.28
C GLN A 24 55.24 -29.16 14.60
N ARG A 25 53.98 -28.73 14.74
CA ARG A 25 53.65 -27.48 15.43
C ARG A 25 53.58 -27.73 16.95
N PRO A 26 54.17 -26.87 17.79
CA PRO A 26 54.16 -27.03 19.23
C PRO A 26 52.87 -26.49 19.87
N SER A 27 52.52 -27.12 20.98
CA SER A 27 51.40 -26.78 21.87
C SER A 27 51.69 -25.54 22.72
N ALA A 28 50.66 -24.76 23.02
CA ALA A 28 50.61 -23.94 24.23
C ALA A 28 49.21 -24.02 24.85
N ALA A 29 49.20 -24.25 26.15
CA ALA A 29 48.10 -24.77 26.95
C ALA A 29 47.03 -23.74 27.30
N GLN A 30 45.78 -24.22 27.41
CA GLN A 30 44.70 -23.56 28.14
C GLN A 30 44.42 -24.32 29.45
N PRO A 31 44.23 -23.64 30.60
CA PRO A 31 43.84 -24.30 31.84
C PRO A 31 42.36 -24.66 31.83
N ARG A 32 42.05 -25.88 32.30
CA ARG A 32 40.68 -26.33 32.61
C ARG A 32 40.25 -25.77 33.97
N LEU A 33 39.04 -25.23 34.03
CA LEU A 33 38.22 -25.24 35.23
C LEU A 33 36.86 -25.86 34.90
N THR A 34 36.56 -26.91 35.63
CA THR A 34 35.38 -27.75 35.62
C THR A 34 34.21 -27.03 36.28
N GLN A 35 33.03 -27.01 35.65
CA GLN A 35 31.74 -27.03 36.36
C GLN A 35 30.65 -27.59 35.43
N ALA A 36 29.83 -28.47 36.00
CA ALA A 36 28.84 -29.29 35.31
C ALA A 36 27.69 -28.47 34.73
N ALA A 37 27.25 -28.84 33.52
CA ALA A 37 26.02 -28.33 32.93
C ALA A 37 24.79 -28.96 33.62
N PRO A 38 23.75 -28.18 33.96
CA PRO A 38 22.50 -28.72 34.49
C PRO A 38 21.73 -29.49 33.40
N PRO A 39 20.93 -30.51 33.77
CA PRO A 39 20.24 -31.35 32.80
C PRO A 39 19.17 -30.58 32.03
N LEU A 40 19.19 -30.75 30.70
CA LEU A 40 18.13 -30.33 29.78
C LEU A 40 16.79 -30.98 30.20
N LEU A 41 15.87 -30.16 30.73
CA LEU A 41 14.47 -30.54 30.88
C LEU A 41 13.90 -30.84 29.50
N LYS A 42 13.57 -32.10 29.22
CA LYS A 42 12.72 -32.49 28.10
C LYS A 42 11.31 -31.97 28.39
N ALA A 43 10.95 -30.84 27.77
CA ALA A 43 9.57 -30.39 27.73
C ALA A 43 8.73 -31.42 26.95
N ARG A 44 7.63 -31.89 27.56
CA ARG A 44 6.66 -32.79 26.92
C ARG A 44 5.86 -32.01 25.86
N PRO A 45 5.58 -32.55 24.65
CA PRO A 45 4.91 -31.81 23.58
C PRO A 45 3.42 -31.47 23.79
N ASP A 46 2.85 -31.76 24.96
CA ASP A 46 1.40 -31.93 25.15
C ASP A 46 0.78 -31.00 26.23
N GLN A 47 1.46 -29.90 26.63
CA GLN A 47 0.92 -28.97 27.65
C GLN A 47 1.01 -27.46 27.36
N LEU A 48 1.11 -27.04 26.09
CA LEU A 48 1.00 -25.61 25.72
C LEU A 48 0.01 -25.38 24.56
N LEU A 49 -1.17 -25.96 24.65
CA LEU A 49 -2.32 -25.50 23.86
C LEU A 49 -3.44 -25.10 24.83
N PRO A 50 -4.00 -23.88 24.72
CA PRO A 50 -5.22 -23.55 25.43
C PRO A 50 -6.32 -24.57 25.05
N PRO A 51 -7.27 -24.88 25.95
CA PRO A 51 -8.35 -25.80 25.63
C PRO A 51 -9.08 -25.33 24.37
N PRO A 52 -9.56 -26.25 23.50
CA PRO A 52 -10.34 -25.86 22.33
C PRO A 52 -11.55 -25.07 22.82
N VAL A 53 -11.65 -23.84 22.35
CA VAL A 53 -12.78 -23.00 22.73
C VAL A 53 -14.04 -23.64 22.15
N ARG A 54 -14.92 -24.12 23.03
CA ARG A 54 -16.23 -24.64 22.62
C ARG A 54 -17.07 -23.44 22.19
N TRP A 55 -17.29 -23.30 20.88
CA TRP A 55 -18.26 -22.34 20.36
C TRP A 55 -19.68 -22.72 20.74
N PRO A 56 -20.47 -21.77 21.27
CA PRO A 56 -21.89 -22.00 21.39
C PRO A 56 -22.51 -22.22 20.01
N ARG A 57 -23.54 -23.06 20.01
CA ARG A 57 -24.33 -23.50 18.86
C ARG A 57 -24.81 -22.32 18.01
N SER A 58 -24.77 -22.51 16.68
CA SER A 58 -25.50 -21.76 15.65
C SER A 58 -25.65 -20.25 15.88
N PHE A 59 -24.78 -19.45 15.26
CA PHE A 59 -25.03 -18.03 15.03
C PHE A 59 -26.34 -17.89 14.24
N SER A 60 -27.37 -17.30 14.84
CA SER A 60 -28.62 -17.00 14.15
C SER A 60 -28.40 -15.82 13.19
N MET A 61 -28.78 -15.97 11.92
CA MET A 61 -28.71 -14.86 10.95
C MET A 61 -29.66 -13.70 11.28
N SER A 62 -30.61 -13.88 12.21
CA SER A 62 -31.56 -12.85 12.64
C SER A 62 -30.92 -11.67 13.37
N ASP A 63 -29.68 -11.81 13.84
CA ASP A 63 -29.06 -10.86 14.77
C ASP A 63 -27.93 -10.03 14.11
N ARG A 64 -27.71 -10.16 12.79
CA ARG A 64 -26.72 -9.36 12.05
C ARG A 64 -27.27 -7.99 11.69
N LEU A 65 -26.49 -6.95 11.95
CA LEU A 65 -26.81 -5.58 11.53
C LEU A 65 -26.79 -5.48 9.99
N PRO A 66 -27.73 -4.75 9.37
CA PRO A 66 -27.73 -4.56 7.92
C PRO A 66 -26.54 -3.70 7.44
N TYR A 67 -26.06 -2.79 8.29
CA TYR A 67 -24.89 -1.93 8.14
C TYR A 67 -24.53 -1.32 9.51
N LYS A 68 -23.35 -0.71 9.64
CA LYS A 68 -22.99 0.18 10.76
C LYS A 68 -22.13 1.33 10.21
N VAL A 69 -22.65 2.56 10.31
CA VAL A 69 -22.01 3.80 9.84
C VAL A 69 -22.18 4.89 10.90
N ALA A 70 -21.38 5.96 10.84
CA ALA A 70 -21.44 7.05 11.83
C ALA A 70 -22.82 7.72 11.91
N ASP A 71 -23.32 8.19 10.77
CA ASP A 71 -24.60 8.90 10.68
C ASP A 71 -25.25 8.70 9.32
N ILE A 72 -26.39 7.99 9.29
CA ILE A 72 -27.15 7.72 8.08
C ILE A 72 -27.79 8.98 7.48
N SER A 73 -27.93 10.07 8.25
CA SER A 73 -28.50 11.34 7.78
C SER A 73 -27.61 12.03 6.73
N LEU A 74 -26.34 11.67 6.65
CA LEU A 74 -25.37 12.19 5.69
C LEU A 74 -25.56 11.65 4.26
N ALA A 75 -26.46 10.69 4.06
CA ALA A 75 -26.61 9.98 2.78
C ALA A 75 -26.91 10.89 1.58
N ASP A 76 -27.70 11.95 1.76
CA ASP A 76 -28.06 12.86 0.66
C ASP A 76 -26.86 13.71 0.21
N TRP A 77 -25.98 14.10 1.15
CA TRP A 77 -24.70 14.73 0.80
C TRP A 77 -23.78 13.71 0.12
N GLY A 78 -23.67 12.51 0.67
CA GLY A 78 -22.91 11.41 0.08
C GLY A 78 -23.29 11.15 -1.37
N ARG A 79 -24.59 11.06 -1.66
CA ARG A 79 -25.11 10.85 -3.02
C ARG A 79 -24.66 11.97 -3.97
N LYS A 80 -24.79 13.24 -3.57
CA LYS A 80 -24.33 14.37 -4.39
C LYS A 80 -22.82 14.33 -4.66
N ALA A 81 -22.02 13.93 -3.67
CA ALA A 81 -20.58 13.78 -3.85
C ALA A 81 -20.24 12.62 -4.80
N ILE A 82 -20.96 11.50 -4.71
CA ILE A 82 -20.85 10.35 -5.62
C ILE A 82 -21.19 10.76 -7.06
N GLU A 83 -22.28 11.50 -7.29
CA GLU A 83 -22.67 11.98 -8.64
C GLU A 83 -21.58 12.85 -9.28
N ILE A 84 -20.93 13.72 -8.49
CA ILE A 84 -19.79 14.51 -8.96
C ILE A 84 -18.60 13.59 -9.29
N ALA A 85 -18.32 12.62 -8.42
CA ALA A 85 -17.21 11.69 -8.62
C ALA A 85 -17.43 10.78 -9.85
N GLU A 86 -18.64 10.32 -10.12
CA GLU A 86 -18.96 9.53 -11.33
C GLU A 86 -18.56 10.26 -12.61
N ASN A 87 -18.80 11.59 -12.68
CA ASN A 87 -18.38 12.40 -13.81
C ASN A 87 -16.85 12.53 -13.94
N GLU A 88 -16.12 12.38 -12.84
CA GLU A 88 -14.64 12.35 -12.82
C GLU A 88 -14.06 10.93 -12.95
N MET A 89 -14.89 9.89 -13.03
CA MET A 89 -14.43 8.49 -13.08
C MET A 89 -14.81 7.79 -14.39
N PRO A 90 -14.30 8.27 -15.55
CA PRO A 90 -14.74 7.79 -16.87
C PRO A 90 -14.42 6.30 -17.10
N GLY A 91 -13.34 5.77 -16.51
CA GLY A 91 -13.00 4.35 -16.58
C GLY A 91 -14.08 3.46 -15.97
N LEU A 92 -14.50 3.76 -14.73
CA LEU A 92 -15.59 3.02 -14.08
C LEU A 92 -16.92 3.17 -14.81
N MET A 93 -17.23 4.38 -15.29
CA MET A 93 -18.46 4.59 -16.07
C MET A 93 -18.44 3.79 -17.37
N LYS A 94 -17.28 3.65 -18.02
CA LYS A 94 -17.12 2.81 -19.20
C LYS A 94 -17.32 1.33 -18.90
N MET A 95 -16.86 0.85 -17.75
CA MET A 95 -17.13 -0.52 -17.29
C MET A 95 -18.62 -0.78 -17.11
N ARG A 96 -19.36 0.17 -16.52
CA ARG A 96 -20.83 0.08 -16.39
C ARG A 96 -21.51 0.01 -17.77
N GLU A 97 -21.11 0.88 -18.71
CA GLU A 97 -21.64 0.88 -20.08
C GLU A 97 -21.41 -0.47 -20.77
N MET A 98 -20.19 -1.01 -20.70
CA MET A 98 -19.81 -2.23 -21.42
C MET A 98 -20.42 -3.50 -20.82
N TYR A 99 -20.57 -3.58 -19.49
CA TYR A 99 -20.83 -4.85 -18.79
C TYR A 99 -22.14 -4.90 -18.00
N SER A 100 -22.91 -3.81 -17.92
CA SER A 100 -24.19 -3.79 -17.18
C SER A 100 -25.24 -4.76 -17.73
N ALA A 101 -25.24 -4.99 -19.05
CA ALA A 101 -26.16 -5.90 -19.74
C ALA A 101 -25.77 -7.38 -19.56
N SER A 102 -24.48 -7.69 -19.70
CA SER A 102 -23.97 -9.07 -19.58
C SER A 102 -23.84 -9.55 -18.14
N LYS A 103 -23.70 -8.61 -17.19
CA LYS A 103 -23.56 -8.87 -15.74
C LYS A 103 -22.50 -9.93 -15.43
N PRO A 104 -21.23 -9.71 -15.82
CA PRO A 104 -20.18 -10.72 -15.71
C PRO A 104 -19.94 -11.18 -14.27
N LEU A 105 -20.23 -10.34 -13.27
CA LEU A 105 -20.05 -10.65 -11.85
C LEU A 105 -21.28 -11.28 -11.20
N LYS A 106 -22.29 -11.69 -11.98
CA LYS A 106 -23.47 -12.36 -11.43
C LYS A 106 -23.05 -13.60 -10.62
N GLY A 107 -23.46 -13.61 -9.35
CA GLY A 107 -23.17 -14.68 -8.39
C GLY A 107 -21.86 -14.49 -7.60
N ALA A 108 -21.06 -13.46 -7.92
CA ALA A 108 -19.95 -13.06 -7.09
C ALA A 108 -20.48 -12.43 -5.79
N ARG A 109 -19.88 -12.82 -4.67
CA ARG A 109 -20.11 -12.31 -3.32
C ARG A 109 -18.80 -11.73 -2.85
N ILE A 110 -18.62 -10.45 -3.13
CA ILE A 110 -17.37 -9.72 -2.96
C ILE A 110 -17.36 -9.09 -1.56
N ALA A 111 -16.45 -9.55 -0.72
CA ALA A 111 -16.09 -8.82 0.49
C ALA A 111 -14.96 -7.84 0.15
N GLY A 112 -15.23 -6.55 0.32
CA GLY A 112 -14.24 -5.49 0.13
C GLY A 112 -13.69 -4.99 1.46
N CYS A 113 -12.36 -4.90 1.56
CA CYS A 113 -11.65 -4.26 2.65
C CYS A 113 -10.73 -3.19 2.05
N LEU A 114 -11.28 -1.99 1.87
CA LEU A 114 -10.63 -0.86 1.21
C LEU A 114 -11.23 0.44 1.74
N HIS A 115 -10.43 1.49 1.89
CA HIS A 115 -10.85 2.82 2.34
C HIS A 115 -12.28 3.19 1.89
N MET A 116 -13.21 3.40 2.82
CA MET A 116 -14.61 3.68 2.50
C MET A 116 -14.83 5.16 2.15
N THR A 117 -14.45 5.54 0.93
CA THR A 117 -14.50 6.91 0.41
C THR A 117 -15.62 7.12 -0.64
N VAL A 118 -15.82 8.36 -1.09
CA VAL A 118 -16.67 8.67 -2.24
C VAL A 118 -16.23 7.91 -3.50
N GLN A 119 -14.92 7.79 -3.74
CA GLN A 119 -14.39 7.07 -4.89
C GLN A 119 -14.73 5.57 -4.79
N THR A 120 -14.57 5.00 -3.61
CA THR A 120 -14.88 3.59 -3.34
C THR A 120 -16.38 3.31 -3.46
N ALA A 121 -17.24 4.27 -3.10
CA ALA A 121 -18.67 4.15 -3.34
C ALA A 121 -19.00 3.97 -4.84
N VAL A 122 -18.31 4.69 -5.74
CA VAL A 122 -18.47 4.52 -7.20
C VAL A 122 -18.00 3.13 -7.65
N LEU A 123 -16.91 2.60 -7.08
CA LEU A 123 -16.44 1.23 -7.31
C LEU A 123 -17.47 0.19 -6.86
N ILE A 124 -17.97 0.30 -5.62
CA ILE A 124 -18.99 -0.60 -5.06
C ILE A 124 -20.21 -0.66 -5.98
N GLU A 125 -20.76 0.50 -6.35
CA GLU A 125 -21.93 0.56 -7.23
C GLU A 125 -21.63 0.01 -8.63
N THR A 126 -20.39 0.15 -9.13
CA THR A 126 -19.98 -0.46 -10.39
C THR A 126 -19.99 -1.99 -10.30
N LEU A 127 -19.43 -2.58 -9.25
CA LEU A 127 -19.43 -4.03 -9.04
C LEU A 127 -20.88 -4.58 -8.98
N ILE A 128 -21.78 -3.87 -8.32
CA ILE A 128 -23.20 -4.23 -8.21
C ILE A 128 -23.91 -4.12 -9.57
N VAL A 129 -23.68 -3.04 -10.33
CA VAL A 129 -24.23 -2.88 -11.70
C VAL A 129 -23.82 -4.06 -12.59
N LEU A 130 -22.59 -4.53 -12.42
CA LEU A 130 -22.02 -5.71 -13.10
C LEU A 130 -22.51 -7.06 -12.55
N GLY A 131 -23.37 -7.07 -11.52
CA GLY A 131 -24.08 -8.24 -11.03
C GLY A 131 -23.57 -8.85 -9.73
N ALA A 132 -22.56 -8.27 -9.09
CA ALA A 132 -22.06 -8.76 -7.81
C ALA A 132 -23.02 -8.43 -6.65
N GLU A 133 -23.01 -9.28 -5.63
CA GLU A 133 -23.39 -8.91 -4.28
C GLU A 133 -22.14 -8.41 -3.55
N VAL A 134 -22.26 -7.31 -2.82
CA VAL A 134 -21.10 -6.65 -2.19
C VAL A 134 -21.37 -6.37 -0.71
N GLN A 135 -20.37 -6.59 0.13
CA GLN A 135 -20.30 -6.10 1.51
C GLN A 135 -18.95 -5.45 1.75
N TRP A 136 -18.89 -4.39 2.55
CA TRP A 136 -17.70 -3.55 2.63
C TRP A 136 -17.30 -3.16 4.06
N SER A 137 -16.00 -3.12 4.30
CA SER A 137 -15.35 -2.47 5.44
C SER A 137 -14.23 -1.56 4.95
N SER A 138 -13.86 -0.57 5.75
CA SER A 138 -12.64 0.20 5.52
C SER A 138 -11.40 -0.65 5.82
N CYS A 139 -10.25 -0.32 5.23
CA CYS A 139 -8.94 -0.91 5.59
C CYS A 139 -8.09 0.03 6.48
N ASN A 140 -8.67 1.14 6.95
CA ASN A 140 -8.00 2.03 7.89
C ASN A 140 -9.02 2.84 8.72
N ILE A 141 -8.80 2.88 10.03
CA ILE A 141 -9.70 3.46 11.03
C ILE A 141 -10.01 4.94 10.84
N PHE A 142 -9.16 5.70 10.14
CA PHE A 142 -9.37 7.13 9.90
C PHE A 142 -9.71 7.45 8.45
N SER A 143 -9.80 6.48 7.56
CA SER A 143 -9.94 6.75 6.12
C SER A 143 -11.39 6.86 5.62
N THR A 144 -12.36 6.42 6.42
CA THR A 144 -13.77 6.45 6.03
C THR A 144 -14.25 7.90 5.86
N GLN A 145 -15.00 8.14 4.79
CA GLN A 145 -15.77 9.35 4.57
C GLN A 145 -17.23 9.03 4.92
N ASP A 146 -17.68 9.47 6.09
CA ASP A 146 -18.95 9.00 6.67
C ASP A 146 -20.17 9.28 5.77
N HIS A 147 -20.16 10.38 5.00
CA HIS A 147 -21.21 10.68 4.03
C HIS A 147 -21.23 9.66 2.87
N ALA A 148 -20.08 9.19 2.40
CA ALA A 148 -20.02 8.13 1.38
C ALA A 148 -20.54 6.79 1.95
N ALA A 149 -20.11 6.42 3.15
CA ALA A 149 -20.61 5.23 3.84
C ALA A 149 -22.13 5.30 4.04
N ALA A 150 -22.66 6.45 4.48
CA ALA A 150 -24.10 6.67 4.63
C ALA A 150 -24.87 6.51 3.30
N ALA A 151 -24.35 7.03 2.19
CA ALA A 151 -24.99 6.89 0.88
C ALA A 151 -25.05 5.43 0.40
N ILE A 152 -23.98 4.66 0.63
CA ILE A 152 -23.93 3.22 0.32
C ILE A 152 -24.88 2.42 1.21
N ALA A 153 -24.89 2.69 2.52
CA ALA A 153 -25.83 2.09 3.46
C ALA A 153 -27.30 2.38 3.08
N LYS A 154 -27.60 3.64 2.72
CA LYS A 154 -28.94 4.08 2.31
C LYS A 154 -29.41 3.40 1.01
N ALA A 155 -28.48 3.06 0.11
CA ALA A 155 -28.76 2.26 -1.08
C ALA A 155 -29.01 0.76 -0.79
N GLY A 156 -28.97 0.35 0.49
CA GLY A 156 -29.26 -1.01 0.94
C GLY A 156 -28.06 -1.98 0.86
N ILE A 157 -26.86 -1.44 0.67
CA ILE A 157 -25.61 -2.19 0.55
C ILE A 157 -24.96 -2.29 1.94
N PRO A 158 -24.61 -3.49 2.43
CA PRO A 158 -23.97 -3.65 3.74
C PRO A 158 -22.58 -2.99 3.77
N VAL A 159 -22.44 -1.99 4.63
CA VAL A 159 -21.19 -1.29 4.90
C VAL A 159 -21.00 -1.18 6.41
N PHE A 160 -19.81 -1.52 6.87
CA PHE A 160 -19.39 -1.49 8.27
C PHE A 160 -18.13 -0.64 8.33
N ALA A 161 -18.32 0.67 8.39
CA ALA A 161 -17.23 1.63 8.32
C ALA A 161 -17.65 2.99 8.88
N TRP A 162 -16.81 3.60 9.71
CA TRP A 162 -16.90 5.01 10.11
C TRP A 162 -15.51 5.59 10.38
N LYS A 163 -15.40 6.91 10.39
CA LYS A 163 -14.13 7.58 10.74
C LYS A 163 -13.94 7.56 12.26
N GLY A 164 -12.76 7.13 12.70
CA GLY A 164 -12.43 7.03 14.13
C GLY A 164 -12.86 5.71 14.77
N GLU A 165 -12.81 4.61 14.02
CA GLU A 165 -12.93 3.27 14.59
C GLU A 165 -11.83 3.00 15.63
N THR A 166 -12.15 2.23 16.66
CA THR A 166 -11.12 1.56 17.47
C THR A 166 -10.56 0.34 16.72
N ASP A 167 -9.38 -0.16 17.10
CA ASP A 167 -8.80 -1.36 16.47
C ASP A 167 -9.70 -2.60 16.63
N GLU A 168 -10.46 -2.71 17.74
CA GLU A 168 -11.43 -3.80 17.95
C GLU A 168 -12.62 -3.69 16.99
N GLU A 169 -13.13 -2.47 16.79
CA GLU A 169 -14.23 -2.20 15.86
C GLU A 169 -13.82 -2.40 14.41
N TYR A 170 -12.59 -2.00 14.05
CA TYR A 170 -11.99 -2.25 12.74
C TYR A 170 -12.02 -3.74 12.38
N LEU A 171 -11.51 -4.59 13.28
CA LEU A 171 -11.52 -6.03 13.06
C LEU A 171 -12.95 -6.59 13.01
N TRP A 172 -13.83 -6.12 13.89
CA TRP A 172 -15.24 -6.49 13.88
C TRP A 172 -15.93 -6.13 12.55
N CYS A 173 -15.63 -4.97 11.97
CA CYS A 173 -16.15 -4.52 10.69
C CYS A 173 -15.76 -5.47 9.56
N ILE A 174 -14.48 -5.87 9.49
CA ILE A 174 -14.02 -6.86 8.50
C ILE A 174 -14.78 -8.19 8.66
N GLU A 175 -14.97 -8.67 9.89
CA GLU A 175 -15.71 -9.90 10.16
C GLU A 175 -17.19 -9.85 9.72
N GLN A 176 -17.81 -8.67 9.72
CA GLN A 176 -19.19 -8.53 9.24
C GLN A 176 -19.30 -8.81 7.73
N THR A 177 -18.24 -8.56 6.96
CA THR A 177 -18.25 -8.73 5.50
C THR A 177 -18.20 -10.20 5.04
N LEU A 178 -17.89 -11.15 5.92
CA LEU A 178 -17.56 -12.53 5.54
C LEU A 178 -18.75 -13.41 5.09
N TYR A 179 -19.96 -13.11 5.55
CA TYR A 179 -21.18 -13.88 5.24
C TYR A 179 -22.28 -12.97 4.71
N PHE A 180 -22.96 -13.40 3.66
CA PHE A 180 -23.98 -12.66 2.94
C PHE A 180 -25.39 -13.00 3.44
N LYS A 181 -26.41 -12.28 2.96
CA LYS A 181 -27.80 -12.35 3.47
C LYS A 181 -28.42 -13.75 3.42
N ASP A 182 -28.01 -14.59 2.48
CA ASP A 182 -28.47 -15.99 2.33
C ASP A 182 -27.66 -16.97 3.20
N GLY A 183 -26.74 -16.46 4.02
CA GLY A 183 -25.82 -17.25 4.83
C GLY A 183 -24.59 -17.76 4.10
N GLN A 184 -24.48 -17.52 2.79
CA GLN A 184 -23.35 -17.98 2.02
C GLN A 184 -22.11 -17.14 2.37
N PRO A 185 -20.93 -17.76 2.49
CA PRO A 185 -19.70 -17.02 2.70
C PRO A 185 -19.32 -16.25 1.43
N LEU A 186 -18.45 -15.24 1.60
CA LEU A 186 -17.76 -14.59 0.51
C LEU A 186 -17.13 -15.63 -0.45
N ASN A 187 -17.09 -15.30 -1.74
CA ASN A 187 -16.43 -16.11 -2.75
C ASN A 187 -15.41 -15.32 -3.58
N MET A 188 -15.24 -14.03 -3.28
CA MET A 188 -14.28 -13.12 -3.87
C MET A 188 -13.81 -12.13 -2.80
N ILE A 189 -12.53 -11.76 -2.85
CA ILE A 189 -11.93 -10.72 -1.99
C ILE A 189 -11.46 -9.57 -2.88
N LEU A 190 -11.74 -8.35 -2.45
CA LEU A 190 -11.10 -7.12 -2.94
C LEU A 190 -10.45 -6.45 -1.74
N ASP A 191 -9.13 -6.28 -1.77
CA ASP A 191 -8.34 -5.95 -0.59
C ASP A 191 -7.38 -4.79 -0.88
N ASP A 192 -7.08 -4.03 0.16
CA ASP A 192 -6.07 -2.96 0.17
C ASP A 192 -5.31 -3.08 1.49
N GLY A 193 -4.09 -3.62 1.42
CA GLY A 193 -3.23 -3.87 2.58
C GLY A 193 -3.10 -5.34 2.98
N GLY A 194 -4.07 -6.17 2.59
CA GLY A 194 -4.07 -7.61 2.82
C GLY A 194 -4.69 -8.06 4.14
N ASP A 195 -5.37 -7.18 4.89
CA ASP A 195 -5.94 -7.52 6.20
C ASP A 195 -7.08 -8.53 6.09
N LEU A 196 -8.00 -8.36 5.14
CA LEU A 196 -9.06 -9.34 4.91
C LEU A 196 -8.48 -10.67 4.41
N THR A 197 -7.50 -10.61 3.51
CA THR A 197 -6.77 -11.79 3.04
C THR A 197 -6.13 -12.54 4.20
N ASN A 198 -5.41 -11.85 5.08
CA ASN A 198 -4.74 -12.44 6.24
C ASN A 198 -5.75 -13.01 7.24
N LEU A 199 -6.82 -12.29 7.54
CA LEU A 199 -7.89 -12.74 8.43
C LEU A 199 -8.49 -14.07 7.95
N VAL A 200 -8.80 -14.16 6.65
CA VAL A 200 -9.37 -15.40 6.08
C VAL A 200 -8.34 -16.54 6.09
N HIS A 201 -7.07 -16.27 5.74
CA HIS A 201 -6.04 -17.32 5.73
C HIS A 201 -5.69 -17.85 7.13
N THR A 202 -5.79 -17.01 8.16
CA THR A 202 -5.37 -17.35 9.53
C THR A 202 -6.52 -17.80 10.42
N LYS A 203 -7.62 -17.05 10.44
CA LYS A 203 -8.76 -17.26 11.36
C LYS A 203 -9.92 -18.03 10.73
N TYR A 204 -10.10 -17.92 9.40
CA TYR A 204 -11.20 -18.60 8.69
C TYR A 204 -10.73 -19.49 7.53
N PRO A 205 -9.73 -20.37 7.72
CA PRO A 205 -9.17 -21.16 6.63
C PRO A 205 -10.19 -22.08 5.94
N GLN A 206 -11.27 -22.45 6.63
CA GLN A 206 -12.38 -23.22 6.05
C GLN A 206 -13.09 -22.49 4.90
N LEU A 207 -13.02 -21.17 4.81
CA LEU A 207 -13.65 -20.37 3.75
C LEU A 207 -12.82 -20.36 2.46
N LEU A 208 -11.50 -20.60 2.55
CA LEU A 208 -10.56 -20.49 1.42
C LEU A 208 -10.99 -21.31 0.20
N LYS A 209 -11.56 -22.51 0.41
CA LYS A 209 -12.01 -23.39 -0.69
C LYS A 209 -13.13 -22.78 -1.53
N GLY A 210 -13.93 -21.87 -0.94
CA GLY A 210 -15.05 -21.20 -1.61
C GLY A 210 -14.65 -19.91 -2.33
N ILE A 211 -13.43 -19.41 -2.12
CA ILE A 211 -12.97 -18.12 -2.66
C ILE A 211 -12.24 -18.36 -3.97
N ARG A 212 -12.71 -17.73 -5.05
CA ARG A 212 -12.13 -17.87 -6.39
C ARG A 212 -10.91 -16.99 -6.61
N GLY A 213 -10.83 -15.84 -5.95
CA GLY A 213 -9.73 -14.91 -6.18
C GLY A 213 -9.67 -13.74 -5.19
N ILE A 214 -8.49 -13.14 -5.15
CA ILE A 214 -8.17 -11.89 -4.45
C ILE A 214 -7.67 -10.87 -5.48
N SER A 215 -8.15 -9.63 -5.44
CA SER A 215 -7.48 -8.51 -6.11
C SER A 215 -6.98 -7.53 -5.07
N GLU A 216 -5.67 -7.24 -5.10
CA GLU A 216 -4.98 -6.46 -4.06
C GLU A 216 -4.44 -5.14 -4.62
N GLU A 217 -4.85 -4.05 -3.97
CA GLU A 217 -4.68 -2.66 -4.41
C GLU A 217 -3.26 -2.11 -4.21
N THR A 218 -2.60 -2.44 -3.10
CA THR A 218 -1.46 -1.64 -2.63
C THR A 218 -0.15 -2.40 -2.53
N THR A 219 0.97 -1.68 -2.63
CA THR A 219 2.33 -2.24 -2.62
C THR A 219 2.56 -3.15 -1.41
N THR A 220 2.10 -2.73 -0.22
CA THR A 220 2.26 -3.50 1.04
C THR A 220 1.49 -4.82 1.01
N GLY A 221 0.22 -4.80 0.59
CA GLY A 221 -0.59 -6.01 0.49
C GLY A 221 -0.04 -6.97 -0.57
N VAL A 222 0.41 -6.45 -1.71
CA VAL A 222 1.08 -7.25 -2.75
C VAL A 222 2.38 -7.87 -2.23
N HIS A 223 3.19 -7.13 -1.47
CA HIS A 223 4.40 -7.68 -0.85
C HIS A 223 4.06 -8.85 0.08
N ASN A 224 3.00 -8.72 0.88
CA ASN A 224 2.48 -9.80 1.71
C ASN A 224 2.05 -11.01 0.87
N LEU A 225 1.31 -10.82 -0.23
CA LEU A 225 0.91 -11.92 -1.12
C LEU A 225 2.12 -12.68 -1.71
N TYR A 226 3.17 -11.97 -2.15
CA TYR A 226 4.40 -12.61 -2.62
C TYR A 226 5.11 -13.38 -1.51
N LYS A 227 5.16 -12.84 -0.29
CA LYS A 227 5.71 -13.53 0.89
C LYS A 227 4.91 -14.79 1.22
N MET A 228 3.58 -14.72 1.20
CA MET A 228 2.70 -15.87 1.41
C MET A 228 2.90 -16.93 0.32
N LYS A 229 3.04 -16.51 -0.95
CA LYS A 229 3.34 -17.43 -2.07
C LYS A 229 4.68 -18.13 -1.87
N ALA A 230 5.74 -17.38 -1.54
CA ALA A 230 7.08 -17.93 -1.30
C ALA A 230 7.10 -18.93 -0.14
N ASN A 231 6.31 -18.67 0.92
CA ASN A 231 6.18 -19.55 2.07
C ASN A 231 5.17 -20.69 1.87
N GLY A 232 4.53 -20.79 0.71
CA GLY A 232 3.50 -21.80 0.42
C GLY A 232 2.22 -21.65 1.25
N THR A 233 2.00 -20.50 1.90
CA THR A 233 0.82 -20.22 2.74
C THR A 233 -0.33 -19.58 1.97
N LEU A 234 -0.09 -18.96 0.81
CA LEU A 234 -1.15 -18.46 -0.08
C LEU A 234 -1.96 -19.63 -0.65
N LYS A 235 -3.29 -19.60 -0.47
CA LYS A 235 -4.19 -20.69 -0.90
C LYS A 235 -5.19 -20.31 -1.98
N VAL A 236 -5.25 -19.03 -2.35
CA VAL A 236 -6.21 -18.47 -3.32
C VAL A 236 -5.42 -17.74 -4.42
N PRO A 237 -5.82 -17.80 -5.70
CA PRO A 237 -5.23 -16.99 -6.75
C PRO A 237 -5.40 -15.49 -6.46
N ALA A 238 -4.36 -14.70 -6.73
CA ALA A 238 -4.39 -13.26 -6.51
C ALA A 238 -3.96 -12.50 -7.77
N ILE A 239 -4.65 -11.42 -8.09
CA ILE A 239 -4.21 -10.41 -9.05
C ILE A 239 -3.62 -9.23 -8.28
N ASN A 240 -2.37 -8.93 -8.60
CA ASN A 240 -1.67 -7.73 -8.18
C ASN A 240 -2.19 -6.55 -9.03
N VAL A 241 -3.08 -5.76 -8.44
CA VAL A 241 -3.61 -4.55 -9.09
C VAL A 241 -2.60 -3.41 -8.98
N ASN A 242 -1.88 -3.32 -7.86
CA ASN A 242 -0.90 -2.27 -7.61
C ASN A 242 0.07 -2.07 -8.79
N ASP A 243 0.64 -3.16 -9.28
CA ASP A 243 1.70 -3.13 -10.30
C ASP A 243 1.15 -3.12 -11.73
N SER A 244 -0.17 -2.96 -11.91
CA SER A 244 -0.67 -2.44 -13.19
C SER A 244 -0.05 -1.07 -13.43
N VAL A 245 0.39 -0.81 -14.66
CA VAL A 245 1.02 0.45 -15.06
C VAL A 245 0.07 1.61 -14.74
N THR A 246 -1.19 1.47 -15.13
CA THR A 246 -2.20 2.50 -14.89
C THR A 246 -2.58 2.71 -13.42
N LYS A 247 -2.14 1.83 -12.50
CA LYS A 247 -2.26 2.01 -11.05
C LYS A 247 -0.98 2.62 -10.50
N SER A 248 0.07 1.82 -10.33
CA SER A 248 1.34 2.18 -9.68
C SER A 248 1.89 3.56 -10.07
N LYS A 249 1.85 3.95 -11.35
CA LYS A 249 2.49 5.22 -11.78
C LYS A 249 1.53 6.27 -12.26
N PHE A 250 0.29 6.11 -11.82
CA PHE A 250 -0.69 7.17 -11.79
C PHE A 250 -1.14 7.43 -10.35
N ASP A 251 -1.72 6.44 -9.69
CA ASP A 251 -2.25 6.52 -8.33
C ASP A 251 -1.15 6.88 -7.32
N ASN A 252 -0.18 5.97 -7.13
CA ASN A 252 0.85 6.13 -6.10
C ASN A 252 1.69 7.40 -6.36
N LEU A 253 1.82 7.81 -7.62
CA LEU A 253 2.61 8.99 -8.02
C LEU A 253 1.79 10.29 -7.96
N TYR A 254 0.79 10.44 -8.83
CA TYR A 254 0.02 11.68 -8.99
C TYR A 254 -1.03 11.86 -7.90
N GLY A 255 -1.62 10.77 -7.39
CA GLY A 255 -2.54 10.83 -6.26
C GLY A 255 -1.86 11.34 -4.99
N CYS A 256 -0.68 10.83 -4.67
CA CYS A 256 0.11 11.32 -3.53
C CYS A 256 0.63 12.75 -3.76
N ARG A 257 0.95 13.12 -5.02
CA ARG A 257 1.39 14.48 -5.37
C ARG A 257 0.34 15.55 -5.05
N GLU A 258 -0.94 15.21 -5.08
CA GLU A 258 -2.02 16.14 -4.70
C GLU A 258 -2.41 15.98 -3.23
N SER A 259 -2.64 14.74 -2.80
CA SER A 259 -3.30 14.45 -1.52
C SER A 259 -2.39 14.55 -0.30
N LEU A 260 -1.07 14.41 -0.43
CA LEU A 260 -0.15 14.62 0.70
C LEU A 260 -0.28 16.05 1.25
N ILE A 261 -0.15 17.03 0.34
CA ILE A 261 -0.20 18.44 0.72
C ILE A 261 -1.59 18.79 1.25
N ASP A 262 -2.65 18.24 0.67
CA ASP A 262 -4.02 18.42 1.17
C ASP A 262 -4.16 17.95 2.63
N GLY A 263 -3.66 16.74 2.94
CA GLY A 263 -3.63 16.21 4.31
C GLY A 263 -2.88 17.11 5.29
N ILE A 264 -1.64 17.50 4.95
CA ILE A 264 -0.82 18.39 5.78
C ILE A 264 -1.51 19.74 5.98
N LYS A 265 -2.09 20.31 4.91
CA LYS A 265 -2.75 21.62 4.94
C LYS A 265 -4.00 21.61 5.81
N ARG A 266 -4.94 20.67 5.60
CA ARG A 266 -6.14 20.59 6.43
C ARG A 266 -5.83 20.31 7.89
N ALA A 267 -4.75 19.58 8.18
CA ALA A 267 -4.31 19.33 9.53
C ALA A 267 -3.73 20.59 10.21
N THR A 268 -2.85 21.33 9.53
CA THR A 268 -1.94 22.28 10.20
C THR A 268 -1.95 23.70 9.64
N ASP A 269 -2.52 23.91 8.46
CA ASP A 269 -2.47 25.17 7.69
C ASP A 269 -1.04 25.71 7.43
N VAL A 270 -0.01 24.90 7.69
CA VAL A 270 1.40 25.34 7.66
C VAL A 270 1.82 25.86 6.28
N MET A 271 2.60 26.93 6.25
CA MET A 271 3.27 27.35 5.02
C MET A 271 4.40 26.38 4.67
N ILE A 272 4.32 25.76 3.49
CA ILE A 272 5.32 24.82 2.96
C ILE A 272 6.56 25.57 2.42
N ALA A 273 6.35 26.72 1.78
CA ALA A 273 7.44 27.51 1.21
C ALA A 273 8.49 27.89 2.25
N GLY A 274 9.77 27.74 1.88
CA GLY A 274 10.91 28.04 2.75
C GLY A 274 11.19 27.01 3.84
N LYS A 275 10.37 25.96 3.97
CA LYS A 275 10.64 24.85 4.90
C LYS A 275 11.61 23.84 4.30
N VAL A 276 12.28 23.11 5.19
CA VAL A 276 12.95 21.86 4.84
C VAL A 276 11.95 20.73 5.04
N ALA A 277 11.70 19.95 4.00
CA ALA A 277 10.84 18.77 4.08
C ALA A 277 11.65 17.51 3.80
N VAL A 278 11.57 16.53 4.67
CA VAL A 278 12.28 15.25 4.56
C VAL A 278 11.27 14.19 4.13
N VAL A 279 11.55 13.53 3.00
CA VAL A 279 10.74 12.41 2.50
C VAL A 279 11.57 11.13 2.61
N ALA A 280 11.10 10.19 3.42
CA ALA A 280 11.77 8.92 3.62
C ALA A 280 11.20 7.86 2.67
N GLY A 281 12.04 7.38 1.76
CA GLY A 281 11.66 6.55 0.63
C GLY A 281 11.42 7.38 -0.63
N TYR A 282 11.87 6.87 -1.77
CA TYR A 282 11.75 7.50 -3.07
C TYR A 282 11.25 6.51 -4.13
N GLY A 283 10.37 5.59 -3.72
CA GLY A 283 9.48 4.86 -4.63
C GLY A 283 8.45 5.78 -5.30
N ASP A 284 7.37 5.24 -5.86
CA ASP A 284 6.38 6.07 -6.58
C ASP A 284 5.66 7.07 -5.66
N VAL A 285 5.31 6.65 -4.44
CA VAL A 285 4.75 7.53 -3.40
C VAL A 285 5.72 8.65 -3.06
N GLY A 286 6.97 8.30 -2.71
CA GLY A 286 8.01 9.26 -2.37
C GLY A 286 8.30 10.26 -3.49
N LYS A 287 8.33 9.80 -4.75
CA LYS A 287 8.45 10.66 -5.94
C LYS A 287 7.32 11.68 -6.04
N GLY A 288 6.08 11.24 -5.84
CA GLY A 288 4.90 12.12 -5.85
C GLY A 288 4.94 13.16 -4.73
N CYS A 289 5.26 12.70 -3.52
CA CYS A 289 5.38 13.52 -2.32
C CYS A 289 6.47 14.61 -2.46
N ALA A 290 7.67 14.22 -2.90
CA ALA A 290 8.79 15.13 -3.10
C ALA A 290 8.47 16.21 -4.14
N GLN A 291 7.86 15.82 -5.27
CA GLN A 291 7.42 16.76 -6.30
C GLN A 291 6.43 17.78 -5.74
N ALA A 292 5.46 17.35 -4.93
CA ALA A 292 4.44 18.22 -4.35
C ALA A 292 5.05 19.27 -3.41
N LEU A 293 5.87 18.82 -2.46
CA LEU A 293 6.55 19.68 -1.49
C LEU A 293 7.45 20.70 -2.18
N ARG A 294 8.25 20.28 -3.16
CA ARG A 294 9.10 21.17 -3.96
C ARG A 294 8.29 22.19 -4.74
N SER A 295 7.16 21.78 -5.33
CA SER A 295 6.30 22.69 -6.11
C SER A 295 5.70 23.81 -5.27
N PHE A 296 5.56 23.60 -3.95
CA PHE A 296 5.14 24.64 -2.99
C PHE A 296 6.33 25.38 -2.33
N GLY A 297 7.55 25.20 -2.84
CA GLY A 297 8.73 25.97 -2.43
C GLY A 297 9.47 25.42 -1.20
N ALA A 298 9.26 24.16 -0.82
CA ALA A 298 10.11 23.50 0.19
C ALA A 298 11.46 23.08 -0.42
N ARG A 299 12.53 23.13 0.39
CA ARG A 299 13.77 22.39 0.11
C ARG A 299 13.54 20.94 0.56
N VAL A 300 13.53 20.02 -0.40
CA VAL A 300 13.25 18.60 -0.11
C VAL A 300 14.53 17.81 0.02
N ILE A 301 14.65 17.05 1.12
CA ILE A 301 15.70 16.07 1.39
C ILE A 301 15.08 14.67 1.30
N ILE A 302 15.80 13.73 0.69
CA ILE A 302 15.38 12.35 0.53
C ILE A 302 16.24 11.43 1.38
N THR A 303 15.64 10.39 1.96
CA THR A 303 16.38 9.24 2.50
C THR A 303 16.03 7.99 1.69
N GLU A 304 17.03 7.20 1.30
CA GLU A 304 16.81 5.98 0.53
C GLU A 304 17.81 4.88 0.88
N ILE A 305 17.35 3.64 0.77
CA ILE A 305 18.17 2.43 0.88
C ILE A 305 18.50 1.85 -0.50
N ASP A 306 17.67 2.12 -1.51
CA ASP A 306 17.88 1.65 -2.88
C ASP A 306 18.76 2.64 -3.66
N PRO A 307 19.96 2.24 -4.13
CA PRO A 307 20.85 3.14 -4.86
C PRO A 307 20.29 3.65 -6.19
N ILE A 308 19.38 2.92 -6.84
CA ILE A 308 18.73 3.36 -8.07
C ILE A 308 17.77 4.51 -7.76
N ASN A 309 16.92 4.35 -6.74
CA ASN A 309 15.99 5.40 -6.32
C ASN A 309 16.74 6.62 -5.75
N ALA A 310 17.79 6.41 -4.97
CA ALA A 310 18.67 7.48 -4.48
C ALA A 310 19.31 8.25 -5.64
N LEU A 311 19.83 7.56 -6.65
CA LEU A 311 20.40 8.21 -7.83
C LEU A 311 19.34 8.99 -8.60
N GLN A 312 18.12 8.46 -8.74
CA GLN A 312 17.00 9.21 -9.35
C GLN A 312 16.72 10.51 -8.57
N ALA A 313 16.62 10.45 -7.24
CA ALA A 313 16.40 11.64 -6.41
C ALA A 313 17.51 12.69 -6.59
N ALA A 314 18.77 12.25 -6.58
CA ALA A 314 19.92 13.13 -6.80
C ALA A 314 19.89 13.78 -8.20
N MET A 315 19.53 13.01 -9.24
CA MET A 315 19.42 13.52 -10.62
C MET A 315 18.27 14.51 -10.81
N GLU A 316 17.24 14.46 -9.97
CA GLU A 316 16.17 15.46 -9.92
C GLU A 316 16.56 16.71 -9.10
N GLY A 317 17.74 16.72 -8.47
CA GLY A 317 18.28 17.83 -7.70
C GLY A 317 17.88 17.83 -6.22
N TYR A 318 17.45 16.69 -5.68
CA TYR A 318 17.23 16.54 -4.25
C TYR A 318 18.52 16.15 -3.53
N GLU A 319 18.73 16.69 -2.34
CA GLU A 319 19.74 16.16 -1.42
C GLU A 319 19.31 14.77 -0.96
N VAL A 320 20.25 13.81 -0.95
CA VAL A 320 20.02 12.45 -0.47
C VAL A 320 20.97 12.16 0.69
N THR A 321 20.44 11.89 1.87
CA THR A 321 21.20 11.64 3.09
C THR A 321 20.45 10.69 4.03
N THR A 322 20.98 10.42 5.22
CA THR A 322 20.35 9.55 6.21
C THR A 322 19.33 10.31 7.09
N MET A 323 18.42 9.58 7.74
CA MET A 323 17.47 10.18 8.68
C MET A 323 18.18 10.79 9.90
N GLU A 324 19.31 10.22 10.32
CA GLU A 324 20.14 10.74 11.41
C GLU A 324 20.68 12.15 11.12
N GLU A 325 20.93 12.50 9.86
CA GLU A 325 21.32 13.85 9.47
C GLU A 325 20.09 14.72 9.18
N ALA A 326 19.14 14.20 8.41
CA ALA A 326 17.96 14.95 7.99
C ALA A 326 17.06 15.37 9.17
N CYS A 327 17.02 14.59 10.27
CA CYS A 327 16.20 14.90 11.45
C CYS A 327 16.59 16.22 12.13
N LYS A 328 17.84 16.66 11.98
CA LYS A 328 18.35 17.92 12.54
C LYS A 328 17.86 19.15 11.75
N GLU A 329 17.46 18.94 10.49
CA GLU A 329 17.14 20.03 9.57
C GLU A 329 15.65 20.14 9.24
N GLY A 330 14.94 19.01 9.18
CA GLY A 330 13.55 18.96 8.71
C GLY A 330 12.59 19.76 9.58
N ASN A 331 11.65 20.42 8.91
CA ASN A 331 10.44 20.99 9.51
C ASN A 331 9.22 20.11 9.28
N ILE A 332 9.23 19.33 8.20
CA ILE A 332 8.17 18.40 7.80
C ILE A 332 8.83 17.07 7.49
N PHE A 333 8.31 15.98 8.03
CA PHE A 333 8.78 14.62 7.81
C PHE A 333 7.64 13.77 7.27
N VAL A 334 7.87 13.13 6.12
CA VAL A 334 6.90 12.28 5.43
C VAL A 334 7.51 10.90 5.20
N THR A 335 6.94 9.87 5.78
CA THR A 335 7.40 8.48 5.56
C THR A 335 6.60 7.81 4.45
N THR A 336 7.29 7.17 3.49
CA THR A 336 6.70 6.59 2.27
C THR A 336 7.30 5.22 1.92
N THR A 337 7.80 4.48 2.92
CA THR A 337 8.70 3.34 2.68
C THR A 337 8.00 1.98 2.66
N GLY A 338 6.85 1.86 3.33
CA GLY A 338 6.24 0.56 3.65
C GLY A 338 7.10 -0.29 4.61
N CYS A 339 8.06 0.32 5.33
CA CYS A 339 9.00 -0.34 6.21
C CYS A 339 8.89 0.21 7.65
N THR A 340 9.22 -0.61 8.64
CA THR A 340 9.16 -0.23 10.06
C THR A 340 10.32 0.66 10.48
N ASP A 341 10.15 1.38 11.58
CA ASP A 341 11.23 2.04 12.35
C ASP A 341 11.98 3.15 11.58
N ILE A 342 11.30 3.91 10.73
CA ILE A 342 11.89 4.99 9.93
C ILE A 342 12.13 6.25 10.78
N VAL A 343 11.13 6.67 11.55
CA VAL A 343 11.24 7.80 12.48
C VAL A 343 11.10 7.28 13.91
N GLN A 344 12.17 7.41 14.70
CA GLN A 344 12.29 6.83 16.04
C GLN A 344 12.62 7.91 17.08
N GLY A 345 12.59 7.56 18.37
CA GLY A 345 12.93 8.44 19.50
C GLY A 345 14.17 9.31 19.28
N ARG A 346 15.29 8.71 18.87
CA ARG A 346 16.56 9.41 18.59
C ARG A 346 16.45 10.50 17.52
N HIS A 347 15.47 10.42 16.63
CA HIS A 347 15.19 11.41 15.61
C HIS A 347 14.34 12.55 16.18
N PHE A 348 13.24 12.21 16.86
CA PHE A 348 12.35 13.21 17.50
C PHE A 348 13.10 14.14 18.45
N GLU A 349 14.03 13.60 19.23
CA GLU A 349 14.85 14.38 20.17
C GLU A 349 15.73 15.44 19.50
N GLN A 350 16.01 15.31 18.19
CA GLN A 350 16.85 16.23 17.41
C GLN A 350 16.05 17.15 16.49
N MET A 351 14.75 16.89 16.30
CA MET A 351 13.90 17.69 15.43
C MET A 351 13.76 19.13 15.92
N LYS A 352 13.52 20.03 14.96
CA LYS A 352 13.17 21.44 15.22
C LYS A 352 11.86 21.53 15.99
N ASP A 353 11.68 22.64 16.69
CA ASP A 353 10.43 22.91 17.40
C ASP A 353 9.25 22.98 16.42
N ASP A 354 8.13 22.36 16.81
CA ASP A 354 6.93 22.17 15.98
C ASP A 354 7.19 21.48 14.63
N ALA A 355 8.16 20.55 14.59
CA ALA A 355 8.31 19.68 13.43
C ALA A 355 7.04 18.85 13.21
N ILE A 356 6.53 18.87 11.98
CA ILE A 356 5.36 18.08 11.56
C ILE A 356 5.86 16.72 11.09
N VAL A 357 5.29 15.65 11.65
CA VAL A 357 5.62 14.27 11.29
C VAL A 357 4.35 13.58 10.84
N CYS A 358 4.39 12.96 9.66
CA CYS A 358 3.27 12.22 9.11
C CYS A 358 3.74 11.04 8.27
N ASN A 359 2.84 10.09 8.09
CA ASN A 359 3.06 8.89 7.29
C ASN A 359 2.07 8.84 6.14
N ILE A 360 2.52 8.44 4.96
CA ILE A 360 1.66 8.17 3.80
C ILE A 360 1.95 6.78 3.20
N GLY A 361 2.73 5.96 3.90
CA GLY A 361 2.73 4.51 3.71
C GLY A 361 1.57 3.84 4.43
N HIS A 362 1.31 2.58 4.10
CA HIS A 362 0.03 1.92 4.37
C HIS A 362 -0.27 1.70 5.88
N PHE A 363 0.70 1.24 6.67
CA PHE A 363 0.54 0.97 8.11
C PHE A 363 1.26 2.01 8.98
N ASP A 364 0.89 2.11 10.25
CA ASP A 364 1.42 3.01 11.28
C ASP A 364 2.72 2.52 11.95
N VAL A 365 3.54 1.78 11.21
CA VAL A 365 4.80 1.20 11.70
C VAL A 365 6.03 2.00 11.28
N GLU A 366 5.89 2.95 10.35
CA GLU A 366 7.03 3.75 9.87
C GLU A 366 7.48 4.78 10.92
N VAL A 367 6.54 5.26 11.74
CA VAL A 367 6.75 6.28 12.77
C VAL A 367 6.50 5.66 14.13
N ASP A 368 7.47 5.74 15.05
CA ASP A 368 7.34 5.24 16.41
C ASP A 368 6.47 6.18 17.28
N ALA A 369 5.17 6.22 17.00
CA ALA A 369 4.18 6.99 17.75
C ALA A 369 4.07 6.53 19.20
N LYS A 370 4.34 5.24 19.46
CA LYS A 370 4.39 4.70 20.81
C LYS A 370 5.47 5.38 21.65
N TRP A 371 6.66 5.61 21.09
CA TRP A 371 7.71 6.35 21.81
C TRP A 371 7.27 7.75 22.21
N LEU A 372 6.55 8.47 21.34
CA LEU A 372 6.01 9.81 21.68
C LEU A 372 5.02 9.72 22.85
N ASN A 373 4.08 8.78 22.80
CA ASN A 373 3.09 8.56 23.87
C ASN A 373 3.75 8.21 25.21
N ASP A 374 4.82 7.41 25.19
CA ASP A 374 5.49 6.96 26.42
C ASP A 374 6.48 7.99 26.99
N ASN A 375 7.06 8.87 26.16
CA ASN A 375 8.21 9.70 26.56
C ASN A 375 7.95 11.22 26.57
N ALA A 376 6.89 11.69 25.90
CA ALA A 376 6.50 13.09 25.97
C ALA A 376 6.09 13.48 27.40
N VAL A 377 6.38 14.73 27.76
CA VAL A 377 5.94 15.33 29.04
C VAL A 377 4.44 15.58 29.01
N GLU A 378 3.93 15.97 27.84
CA GLU A 378 2.53 16.28 27.62
C GLU A 378 2.17 15.95 26.16
N ALA A 379 0.93 15.48 25.96
CA ALA A 379 0.33 15.34 24.64
C ALA A 379 -0.98 16.12 24.62
N VAL A 380 -1.06 17.13 23.75
CA VAL A 380 -2.24 17.97 23.58
C VAL A 380 -2.89 17.64 22.26
N ASN A 381 -4.12 17.11 22.31
CA ASN A 381 -4.94 16.99 21.11
C ASN A 381 -5.39 18.39 20.67
N ILE A 382 -4.97 18.83 19.48
CA ILE A 382 -5.33 20.13 18.93
C ILE A 382 -6.73 20.07 18.31
N LYS A 383 -6.97 19.00 17.57
CA LYS A 383 -8.24 18.62 16.94
C LYS A 383 -8.15 17.15 16.52
N PRO A 384 -9.24 16.52 16.02
CA PRO A 384 -9.17 15.14 15.55
C PRO A 384 -7.99 14.92 14.60
N GLN A 385 -7.19 13.89 14.87
CA GLN A 385 -6.02 13.46 14.10
C GLN A 385 -4.86 14.47 14.05
N VAL A 386 -4.80 15.44 14.97
CA VAL A 386 -3.68 16.37 15.10
C VAL A 386 -3.29 16.50 16.56
N ASP A 387 -2.15 15.93 16.90
CA ASP A 387 -1.63 15.88 18.27
C ASP A 387 -0.30 16.60 18.36
N ARG A 388 -0.15 17.44 19.39
CA ARG A 388 1.09 18.18 19.67
C ARG A 388 1.72 17.65 20.95
N TYR A 389 2.90 17.08 20.82
CA TYR A 389 3.66 16.45 21.91
C TYR A 389 4.73 17.41 22.41
N THR A 390 4.77 17.66 23.72
CA THR A 390 5.85 18.41 24.38
C THR A 390 6.91 17.41 24.86
N LEU A 391 8.13 17.49 24.32
CA LEU A 391 9.24 16.61 24.70
C LEU A 391 9.98 17.12 25.95
N ARG A 392 10.78 16.25 26.58
CA ARG A 392 11.59 16.60 27.76
C ARG A 392 12.61 17.71 27.53
N ASN A 393 13.02 17.91 26.27
CA ASN A 393 13.92 18.98 25.86
C ASN A 393 13.22 20.34 25.65
N GLY A 394 11.90 20.42 25.89
CA GLY A 394 11.07 21.61 25.76
C GLY A 394 10.59 21.93 24.33
N ARG A 395 11.01 21.14 23.32
CA ARG A 395 10.51 21.26 21.95
C ARG A 395 9.26 20.44 21.72
N HIS A 396 8.56 20.76 20.65
CA HIS A 396 7.30 20.14 20.30
C HIS A 396 7.38 19.36 18.98
N ILE A 397 6.59 18.29 18.89
CA ILE A 397 6.34 17.52 17.67
C ILE A 397 4.85 17.54 17.37
N ILE A 398 4.48 17.82 16.12
CA ILE A 398 3.10 17.72 15.64
C ILE A 398 2.99 16.41 14.87
N LEU A 399 2.28 15.43 15.43
CA LEU A 399 2.01 14.15 14.78
C LEU A 399 0.63 14.20 14.11
N LEU A 400 0.58 13.76 12.86
CA LEU A 400 -0.66 13.70 12.09
C LEU A 400 -1.20 12.27 12.04
N ALA A 401 -2.52 12.14 12.24
CA ALA A 401 -3.28 10.89 12.15
C ALA A 401 -2.68 9.72 12.97
N GLU A 402 -2.05 10.02 14.11
CA GLU A 402 -1.37 9.02 14.95
C GLU A 402 -0.32 8.18 14.21
N GLY A 403 0.25 8.71 13.11
CA GLY A 403 1.19 7.97 12.27
C GLY A 403 0.55 7.04 11.23
N ARG A 404 -0.78 7.05 11.07
CA ARG A 404 -1.50 6.40 9.95
C ARG A 404 -1.49 7.29 8.70
N LEU A 405 -2.00 6.76 7.58
CA LEU A 405 -2.09 7.41 6.27
C LEU A 405 -2.67 8.84 6.33
N VAL A 406 -1.82 9.86 6.20
CA VAL A 406 -2.17 11.28 6.42
C VAL A 406 -3.12 11.86 5.37
N ASN A 407 -2.97 11.44 4.11
CA ASN A 407 -3.80 11.94 3.02
C ASN A 407 -5.28 11.53 3.17
N LEU A 408 -5.53 10.35 3.72
CA LEU A 408 -6.87 9.82 4.00
C LEU A 408 -7.34 10.19 5.42
N GLY A 409 -6.44 10.16 6.40
CA GLY A 409 -6.72 10.45 7.80
C GLY A 409 -7.02 11.93 8.05
N CYS A 410 -6.29 12.84 7.41
CA CYS A 410 -6.43 14.28 7.59
C CYS A 410 -7.10 15.00 6.41
N ALA A 411 -7.32 14.32 5.28
CA ALA A 411 -8.03 14.87 4.12
C ALA A 411 -8.97 13.83 3.50
N MET A 412 -8.99 13.73 2.16
CA MET A 412 -9.97 12.94 1.40
C MET A 412 -9.32 11.82 0.58
N GLY A 413 -8.02 11.57 0.77
CA GLY A 413 -7.24 10.67 -0.08
C GLY A 413 -7.04 11.21 -1.49
N HIS A 414 -6.84 10.30 -2.43
CA HIS A 414 -6.59 10.63 -3.83
C HIS A 414 -7.86 11.15 -4.52
N PRO A 415 -7.73 12.09 -5.48
CA PRO A 415 -8.88 12.62 -6.21
C PRO A 415 -9.51 11.55 -7.11
N SER A 416 -10.81 11.70 -7.39
CA SER A 416 -11.62 10.69 -8.10
C SER A 416 -11.05 10.28 -9.45
N PHE A 417 -10.50 11.22 -10.22
CA PHE A 417 -9.97 10.94 -11.56
C PHE A 417 -8.85 9.90 -11.56
N VAL A 418 -7.88 10.01 -10.63
CA VAL A 418 -6.78 9.03 -10.59
C VAL A 418 -7.25 7.70 -9.99
N MET A 419 -8.17 7.73 -9.02
CA MET A 419 -8.76 6.51 -8.46
C MET A 419 -9.60 5.75 -9.49
N SER A 420 -10.12 6.43 -10.52
CA SER A 420 -10.79 5.78 -11.64
C SER A 420 -9.87 4.81 -12.37
N ASN A 421 -8.58 5.11 -12.54
CA ASN A 421 -7.64 4.16 -13.12
C ASN A 421 -7.54 2.89 -12.25
N SER A 422 -7.24 3.08 -10.97
CA SER A 422 -7.03 2.01 -10.00
C SER A 422 -8.25 1.11 -9.88
N PHE A 423 -9.43 1.72 -9.74
CA PHE A 423 -10.67 0.98 -9.57
C PHE A 423 -11.19 0.36 -10.86
N THR A 424 -10.84 0.90 -12.04
CA THR A 424 -11.08 0.18 -13.30
C THR A 424 -10.24 -1.10 -13.35
N ASN A 425 -8.97 -1.06 -12.91
CA ASN A 425 -8.15 -2.26 -12.76
C ASN A 425 -8.77 -3.25 -11.75
N GLN A 426 -9.28 -2.78 -10.61
CA GLN A 426 -9.98 -3.64 -9.65
C GLN A 426 -11.18 -4.36 -10.28
N VAL A 427 -12.04 -3.63 -11.00
CA VAL A 427 -13.20 -4.24 -11.67
C VAL A 427 -12.75 -5.27 -12.70
N LEU A 428 -11.72 -4.98 -13.50
CA LEU A 428 -11.17 -5.91 -14.48
C LEU A 428 -10.57 -7.16 -13.82
N ALA A 429 -9.85 -6.99 -12.70
CA ALA A 429 -9.30 -8.09 -11.93
C ALA A 429 -10.39 -9.00 -11.35
N GLN A 430 -11.45 -8.40 -10.79
CA GLN A 430 -12.61 -9.14 -10.30
C GLN A 430 -13.31 -9.92 -11.42
N ILE A 431 -13.50 -9.32 -12.60
CA ILE A 431 -14.06 -10.00 -13.77
C ILE A 431 -13.17 -11.17 -14.19
N GLU A 432 -11.86 -10.97 -14.31
CA GLU A 432 -10.93 -12.02 -14.74
C GLU A 432 -10.91 -13.20 -13.77
N LEU A 433 -10.78 -12.94 -12.46
CA LEU A 433 -10.79 -14.00 -11.45
C LEU A 433 -12.13 -14.73 -11.36
N TRP A 434 -13.26 -14.04 -11.57
CA TRP A 434 -14.58 -14.64 -11.47
C TRP A 434 -14.97 -15.46 -12.70
N THR A 435 -14.70 -14.94 -13.90
CA THR A 435 -15.17 -15.49 -15.17
C THR A 435 -14.14 -16.38 -15.88
N HIS A 436 -12.86 -16.23 -15.56
CA HIS A 436 -11.74 -16.97 -16.16
C HIS A 436 -10.84 -17.62 -15.10
N SER A 437 -11.43 -18.13 -14.02
CA SER A 437 -10.69 -18.73 -12.88
C SER A 437 -9.72 -19.85 -13.27
N ASP A 438 -9.97 -20.54 -14.39
CA ASP A 438 -9.12 -21.59 -14.96
C ASP A 438 -7.76 -21.07 -15.45
N ARG A 439 -7.64 -19.76 -15.75
CA ARG A 439 -6.38 -19.12 -16.16
C ARG A 439 -5.45 -18.81 -14.99
N TYR A 440 -5.96 -18.82 -13.77
CA TYR A 440 -5.26 -18.32 -12.59
C TYR A 440 -5.04 -19.42 -11.57
N ALA A 441 -3.90 -20.11 -11.67
CA ALA A 441 -3.45 -21.02 -10.62
C ALA A 441 -3.16 -20.25 -9.31
N VAL A 442 -3.10 -20.94 -8.17
CA VAL A 442 -2.71 -20.30 -6.89
C VAL A 442 -1.33 -19.64 -7.05
N GLY A 443 -1.29 -18.34 -6.81
CA GLY A 443 -0.14 -17.49 -7.07
C GLY A 443 -0.56 -16.04 -7.25
N VAL A 444 0.42 -15.17 -7.45
CA VAL A 444 0.23 -13.74 -7.71
C VAL A 444 0.46 -13.48 -9.20
N HIS A 445 -0.52 -12.85 -9.86
CA HIS A 445 -0.58 -12.60 -11.31
C HIS A 445 -0.78 -11.12 -11.60
N PHE A 446 -0.54 -10.72 -12.85
CA PHE A 446 -0.82 -9.36 -13.34
C PHE A 446 -1.97 -9.38 -14.33
N LEU A 447 -2.66 -8.25 -14.47
CA LEU A 447 -3.57 -8.05 -15.60
C LEU A 447 -2.78 -8.06 -16.92
N PRO A 448 -3.35 -8.62 -18.01
CA PRO A 448 -2.76 -8.51 -19.33
C PRO A 448 -2.52 -7.05 -19.73
N LYS A 449 -1.36 -6.76 -20.33
CA LYS A 449 -0.97 -5.39 -20.76
C LYS A 449 -2.02 -4.71 -21.65
N LYS A 450 -2.75 -5.48 -22.43
CA LYS A 450 -3.85 -4.97 -23.27
C LYS A 450 -4.99 -4.36 -22.47
N LEU A 451 -5.31 -4.93 -21.30
CA LEU A 451 -6.32 -4.39 -20.39
C LEU A 451 -5.78 -3.14 -19.69
N ASP A 452 -4.51 -3.14 -19.29
CA ASP A 452 -3.84 -1.97 -18.72
C ASP A 452 -3.85 -0.77 -19.68
N GLU A 453 -3.53 -0.99 -20.96
CA GLU A 453 -3.67 0.03 -22.01
C GLU A 453 -5.12 0.50 -22.21
N ALA A 454 -6.09 -0.41 -22.07
CA ALA A 454 -7.51 -0.08 -22.17
C ALA A 454 -7.98 0.81 -21.00
N VAL A 455 -7.45 0.60 -19.79
CA VAL A 455 -7.67 1.49 -18.66
C VAL A 455 -7.20 2.89 -19.03
N ALA A 456 -5.96 3.07 -19.48
CA ALA A 456 -5.46 4.38 -19.88
C ALA A 456 -6.32 5.02 -20.97
N ALA A 457 -6.67 4.26 -22.01
CA ALA A 457 -7.48 4.73 -23.13
C ALA A 457 -8.86 5.25 -22.69
N ALA A 458 -9.49 4.61 -21.71
CA ALA A 458 -10.81 5.00 -21.19
C ALA A 458 -10.84 6.37 -20.50
N HIS A 459 -9.68 6.94 -20.16
CA HIS A 459 -9.57 8.24 -19.46
C HIS A 459 -9.19 9.39 -20.41
N LEU A 460 -8.72 9.10 -21.62
CA LEU A 460 -8.15 10.10 -22.53
C LEU A 460 -9.17 11.14 -23.01
N ASP A 461 -10.39 10.71 -23.33
CA ASP A 461 -11.43 11.59 -23.88
C ASP A 461 -11.84 12.68 -22.88
N LYS A 462 -11.92 12.34 -21.59
CA LYS A 462 -12.22 13.30 -20.51
C LYS A 462 -11.18 14.42 -20.42
N LEU A 463 -9.94 14.12 -20.79
CA LEU A 463 -8.83 15.08 -20.84
C LEU A 463 -8.63 15.70 -22.24
N SER A 464 -9.52 15.41 -23.20
CA SER A 464 -9.42 15.84 -24.60
C SER A 464 -8.11 15.44 -25.29
N VAL A 465 -7.48 14.34 -24.85
CA VAL A 465 -6.25 13.82 -25.44
C VAL A 465 -6.55 13.15 -26.78
N LYS A 466 -5.84 13.54 -27.84
CA LYS A 466 -5.98 12.96 -29.18
C LYS A 466 -4.87 11.93 -29.43
N LEU A 467 -5.21 10.65 -29.34
CA LEU A 467 -4.24 9.57 -29.50
C LEU A 467 -3.92 9.30 -30.98
N THR A 468 -2.66 9.44 -31.37
CA THR A 468 -2.17 9.08 -32.72
C THR A 468 -2.39 7.58 -32.97
N LYS A 469 -2.85 7.25 -34.18
CA LYS A 469 -2.95 5.87 -34.66
C LYS A 469 -1.82 5.55 -35.62
N LEU A 470 -1.17 4.41 -35.42
CA LEU A 470 -0.18 3.90 -36.37
C LEU A 470 -0.85 3.64 -37.72
N SER A 471 -0.18 4.04 -38.80
CA SER A 471 -0.45 3.53 -40.15
C SER A 471 0.01 2.07 -40.28
N ASP A 472 -0.52 1.34 -41.26
CA ASP A 472 -0.09 -0.05 -41.53
C ASP A 472 1.42 -0.14 -41.80
N LYS A 473 2.00 0.87 -42.47
CA LYS A 473 3.44 0.97 -42.73
C LYS A 473 4.25 1.05 -41.42
N GLN A 474 3.81 1.87 -40.47
CA GLN A 474 4.50 2.03 -39.18
C GLN A 474 4.35 0.77 -38.31
N ALA A 475 3.16 0.18 -38.25
CA ALA A 475 2.91 -1.06 -37.51
C ALA A 475 3.80 -2.21 -38.02
N LYS A 476 3.89 -2.38 -39.34
CA LYS A 476 4.79 -3.35 -39.98
C LYS A 476 6.27 -3.06 -39.68
N TYR A 477 6.69 -1.79 -39.71
CA TYR A 477 8.07 -1.41 -39.40
C TYR A 477 8.46 -1.75 -37.95
N LEU A 478 7.55 -1.49 -37.00
CA LEU A 478 7.79 -1.77 -35.58
C LEU A 478 7.57 -3.24 -35.20
N GLY A 479 6.94 -4.03 -36.07
CA GLY A 479 6.54 -5.41 -35.75
C GLY A 479 5.44 -5.48 -34.68
N LEU A 480 4.53 -4.49 -34.65
CA LEU A 480 3.47 -4.37 -33.64
C LEU A 480 2.09 -4.41 -34.28
N SER A 481 1.08 -4.81 -33.50
CA SER A 481 -0.33 -4.58 -33.86
C SER A 481 -0.66 -3.09 -33.80
N ARG A 482 -1.55 -2.61 -34.70
CA ARG A 482 -2.05 -1.22 -34.68
C ARG A 482 -2.84 -0.89 -33.42
N ASP A 483 -3.42 -1.91 -32.80
CA ASP A 483 -4.21 -1.76 -31.59
C ASP A 483 -3.40 -2.11 -30.33
N GLY A 484 -2.14 -2.52 -30.47
CA GLY A 484 -1.30 -2.97 -29.35
C GLY A 484 -1.51 -4.44 -28.95
N PRO A 485 -0.82 -4.91 -27.90
CA PRO A 485 -0.03 -4.11 -26.96
C PRO A 485 1.20 -3.44 -27.60
N PHE A 486 1.51 -2.23 -27.16
CA PHE A 486 2.51 -1.36 -27.80
C PHE A 486 3.90 -1.47 -27.20
N LYS A 487 4.05 -2.20 -26.09
CA LYS A 487 5.29 -2.31 -25.34
C LYS A 487 5.54 -3.75 -24.89
N PRO A 488 6.81 -4.19 -24.78
CA PRO A 488 7.13 -5.51 -24.24
C PRO A 488 6.79 -5.58 -22.75
N ASP A 489 6.71 -6.81 -22.22
CA ASP A 489 6.27 -7.03 -20.83
C ASP A 489 7.17 -6.37 -19.78
N HIS A 490 8.49 -6.39 -20.00
CA HIS A 490 9.49 -5.83 -19.08
C HIS A 490 9.62 -4.29 -19.14
N TYR A 491 8.81 -3.63 -19.96
CA TYR A 491 8.87 -2.17 -20.09
C TYR A 491 8.33 -1.49 -18.83
N ARG A 492 9.04 -0.47 -18.34
CA ARG A 492 8.68 0.26 -17.12
C ARG A 492 7.89 1.51 -17.50
N TYR A 493 6.62 1.35 -17.90
CA TYR A 493 5.68 2.37 -18.46
C TYR A 493 5.76 2.59 -19.94
#